data_AF-A0A1H4C549-F1
#
_entry.id   AF-A0A1H4C549-F1
#
_cell.length_a   1.000
_cell.length_b   1.000
_cell.length_c   1.000
_cell.angle_alpha   90.00
_cell.angle_beta   90.00
_cell.angle_gamma   90.00
#
_symmetry.space_group_name_H-M   'P 1'
#
loop_
_entity.id
_entity.type
_entity.pdbx_description
1 polymer ?
#
loop_
_entity_poly.entity_id
_entity_poly.type
_entity_poly.pdbx_seq_one_letter_code
_entity_poly.pdbx_strand_id
1 'polypeptide(L)'
;MRGLSTVTFDGKYAVRNISIVESKKGGLFVSMPSYKFKELDPNGKSQFKDIAYPVTKEFREMLYGKIMESYKEEQNLEFTV
;
A
#
# COMPACT_ATOMS: atom_id res chain seq x y z
N MET A 1 11.47 0.40 -6.51
CA MET A 1 10.05 0.78 -6.61
C MET A 1 9.64 0.58 -8.05
N ARG A 2 8.48 -0.01 -8.31
CA ARG A 2 8.00 -0.34 -9.66
C ARG A 2 6.80 0.51 -10.08
N GLY A 3 5.95 0.92 -9.14
CA GLY A 3 4.83 1.82 -9.42
C GLY A 3 4.28 2.48 -8.17
N LEU A 4 3.42 3.48 -8.37
CA LEU A 4 2.58 4.09 -7.35
C LEU A 4 1.12 3.88 -7.73
N SER A 5 0.29 3.61 -6.74
CA SER A 5 -1.13 3.39 -6.90
C SER A 5 -1.91 4.27 -5.91
N THR A 6 -3.12 4.63 -6.31
CA THR A 6 -4.11 5.28 -5.46
C THR A 6 -5.34 4.40 -5.46
N VAL A 7 -5.87 4.12 -4.28
CA VAL A 7 -7.13 3.39 -4.12
C VAL A 7 -8.18 4.36 -3.60
N THR A 8 -9.32 4.40 -4.28
CA THR A 8 -10.49 5.19 -3.86
C THR A 8 -11.60 4.26 -3.46
N PHE A 9 -12.05 4.33 -2.21
CA PHE A 9 -13.19 3.62 -1.66
C PHE A 9 -14.47 4.43 -1.87
N ASP A 10 -15.40 3.88 -2.64
CA ASP A 10 -16.75 4.40 -2.94
C ASP A 10 -16.78 5.81 -3.52
N GLY A 11 -15.70 6.25 -4.15
CA GLY A 11 -15.54 7.64 -4.57
C GLY A 11 -15.49 8.65 -3.41
N LYS A 12 -15.51 8.19 -2.15
CA LYS A 12 -15.66 9.03 -0.95
C LYS A 12 -14.38 9.15 -0.14
N TYR A 13 -13.49 8.17 -0.24
CA TYR A 13 -12.23 8.17 0.52
C TYR A 13 -11.09 7.63 -0.33
N ALA A 14 -9.98 8.35 -0.43
CA ALA A 14 -8.84 7.95 -1.24
C ALA A 14 -7.57 7.78 -0.42
N VAL A 15 -6.91 6.63 -0.57
CA VAL A 15 -5.58 6.35 -0.03
C VAL A 15 -4.57 6.44 -1.17
N ARG A 16 -3.73 7.48 -1.11
CA ARG A 16 -2.69 7.80 -2.10
C ARG A 16 -1.34 7.25 -1.64
N ASN A 17 -0.37 7.25 -2.55
CA ASN A 17 1.03 6.86 -2.30
C ASN A 17 1.20 5.39 -1.87
N ILE A 18 0.31 4.50 -2.33
CA ILE A 18 0.52 3.07 -2.18
C ILE A 18 1.62 2.65 -3.16
N SER A 19 2.70 2.08 -2.67
CA SER A 19 3.88 1.76 -3.48
C SER A 19 3.89 0.29 -3.87
N ILE A 20 4.13 0.00 -5.13
CA ILE A 20 4.37 -1.37 -5.63
C ILE A 20 5.88 -1.55 -5.71
N VAL A 21 6.40 -2.49 -4.93
CA VAL A 21 7.84 -2.69 -4.74
C VAL A 21 8.20 -4.11 -5.13
N GLU A 22 9.37 -4.27 -5.72
CA GLU A 22 9.95 -5.57 -6.01
C GLU A 22 10.95 -5.94 -4.92
N SER A 23 10.83 -7.14 -4.38
CA SER A 23 11.78 -7.66 -3.40
C SER A 23 13.09 -8.04 -4.06
N LYS A 24 14.21 -7.89 -3.34
CA LYS A 24 15.54 -8.36 -3.79
C LYS A 24 15.59 -9.86 -4.03
N LYS A 25 14.70 -10.64 -3.40
CA LYS A 25 14.59 -12.10 -3.56
C LYS A 25 13.65 -12.50 -4.71
N GLY A 26 13.13 -11.52 -5.47
CA GLY A 26 12.09 -11.73 -6.47
C GLY A 26 10.68 -11.58 -5.89
N GLY A 27 9.74 -11.17 -6.73
CA GLY A 27 8.34 -10.98 -6.39
C GLY A 27 7.96 -9.51 -6.11
N LEU A 28 6.75 -9.15 -6.55
CA LEU A 28 6.14 -7.84 -6.31
C LEU A 28 5.29 -7.88 -5.05
N PHE A 29 5.33 -6.81 -4.26
CA PHE A 29 4.49 -6.63 -3.09
C PHE A 29 3.99 -5.19 -2.96
N VAL A 30 2.84 -5.04 -2.30
CA VAL A 30 2.25 -3.74 -1.99
C VAL A 30 2.82 -3.23 -0.67
N SER A 31 3.33 -2.01 -0.68
CA SER A 31 3.70 -1.25 0.51
C SER A 31 2.70 -0.11 0.69
N MET A 32 2.07 -0.07 1.87
CA MET A 32 1.15 1.00 2.21
C MET A 32 1.86 2.34 2.41
N PRO A 33 1.14 3.46 2.27
CA PRO A 33 1.68 4.77 2.57
C PRO A 33 2.04 4.84 4.05
N SER A 34 3.28 5.20 4.35
CA SER A 34 3.79 5.36 5.70
C SER A 34 4.45 6.71 5.87
N TYR A 35 4.48 7.20 7.11
CA TYR A 35 5.20 8.41 7.47
C TYR A 35 6.30 8.07 8.47
N LYS A 36 7.39 8.84 8.39
CA LYS A 36 8.47 8.76 9.35
C LYS A 36 8.00 9.34 10.67
N PHE A 37 7.97 8.50 11.71
CA PHE A 37 7.69 8.94 13.06
C PHE A 37 8.88 9.75 13.58
N LYS A 38 8.60 10.85 14.28
CA LYS A 38 9.66 11.78 14.74
C LYS A 38 10.53 11.17 15.84
N GLU A 39 9.96 10.26 16.63
CA GLU A 39 10.70 9.58 17.70
C GLU A 39 11.45 8.37 17.14
N LEU A 40 12.68 8.21 17.62
CA LEU A 40 13.48 7.03 17.36
C LEU A 40 13.01 5.89 18.28
N ASP A 41 13.15 4.65 17.82
CA ASP A 41 13.01 3.49 18.70
C ASP A 41 14.12 3.50 19.79
N PRO A 42 14.03 2.65 20.81
CA PRO A 42 15.07 2.54 21.85
C PRO A 42 16.49 2.24 21.32
N ASN A 43 16.62 1.84 20.05
CA ASN A 43 17.87 1.52 19.37
C ASN A 43 18.34 2.64 18.43
N GLY A 44 17.70 3.81 18.45
CA GLY A 44 18.06 4.96 17.62
C GLY A 44 17.61 4.85 16.14
N LYS A 45 16.74 3.90 15.79
CA LYS A 45 16.20 3.75 14.44
C LYS A 45 14.94 4.55 14.25
N SER A 46 14.81 5.15 13.08
CA SER A 46 13.58 5.83 12.68
C SER A 46 12.43 4.83 12.58
N GLN A 47 11.37 5.07 13.34
CA GLN A 47 10.15 4.27 13.23
C GLN A 47 9.30 4.79 12.06
N PHE A 48 8.76 3.89 11.27
CA PHE A 48 7.79 4.22 10.23
C PHE A 48 6.44 3.69 10.67
N LYS A 49 5.42 4.53 10.58
CA LYS A 49 4.05 4.14 10.87
C LYS A 49 3.22 4.26 9.61
N ASP A 50 2.48 3.20 9.30
CA ASP A 50 1.56 3.21 8.18
C ASP A 50 0.43 4.21 8.45
N ILE A 51 0.16 5.06 7.45
CA ILE A 51 -0.93 6.04 7.46
C ILE A 51 -2.26 5.32 7.28
N ALA A 52 -2.28 4.30 6.43
CA ALA A 52 -3.43 3.44 6.18
C ALA A 52 -2.96 2.00 6.09
N TYR A 53 -3.71 1.08 6.70
CA TYR A 53 -3.42 -0.34 6.66
C TYR A 53 -4.73 -1.14 6.75
N PRO A 54 -4.83 -2.27 6.03
CA PRO A 54 -5.95 -3.18 6.19
C PRO A 54 -5.91 -3.83 7.57
N VAL A 55 -7.05 -3.82 8.27
CA VAL A 55 -7.15 -4.39 9.63
C VAL A 55 -7.38 -5.90 9.60
N THR A 56 -8.22 -6.37 8.67
CA THR A 56 -8.55 -7.80 8.53
C THR A 56 -7.73 -8.46 7.42
N LYS A 57 -7.46 -9.76 7.58
CA LYS A 57 -6.73 -10.56 6.60
C LYS A 57 -7.48 -10.63 5.26
N GLU A 58 -8.78 -10.86 5.30
CA GLU A 58 -9.65 -10.96 4.12
C GLU A 58 -9.59 -9.68 3.28
N PHE A 59 -9.73 -8.52 3.94
CA PHE A 59 -9.66 -7.24 3.26
C PHE A 59 -8.25 -6.97 2.73
N ARG A 60 -7.21 -7.38 3.44
CA ARG A 60 -5.82 -7.28 2.97
C ARG A 60 -5.60 -8.07 1.68
N GLU A 61 -6.01 -9.33 1.66
CA GLU A 61 -5.86 -10.20 0.48
C GLU A 61 -6.62 -9.63 -0.72
N MET A 62 -7.87 -9.23 -0.50
CA MET A 62 -8.72 -8.61 -1.51
C MET A 62 -8.11 -7.29 -2.04
N LEU A 63 -7.69 -6.39 -1.15
CA LEU A 63 -7.11 -5.10 -1.52
C LEU A 63 -5.79 -5.27 -2.29
N TYR A 64 -4.89 -6.13 -1.81
CA TYR A 64 -3.57 -6.31 -2.40
C TYR A 64 -3.68 -7.03 -3.74
N GLY A 65 -4.61 -7.98 -3.85
CA GLY A 65 -4.96 -8.66 -5.09
C GLY A 65 -5.36 -7.66 -6.17
N LYS A 66 -6.38 -6.83 -5.91
CA LYS A 66 -6.84 -5.88 -6.93
C LYS A 66 -5.77 -4.85 -7.32
N ILE A 67 -4.97 -4.36 -6.37
CA ILE A 67 -3.85 -3.43 -6.68
C ILE A 67 -2.84 -4.09 -7.63
N MET A 68 -2.51 -5.36 -7.39
CA MET A 68 -1.57 -6.11 -8.22
C MET A 68 -2.14 -6.45 -9.60
N GLU A 69 -3.43 -6.75 -9.68
CA GLU A 69 -4.15 -6.95 -10.96
C GLU A 69 -4.14 -5.67 -11.78
N SER A 70 -4.56 -4.55 -11.18
CA SER A 70 -4.53 -3.21 -11.81
C SER A 70 -3.16 -2.85 -12.37
N TYR A 71 -2.11 -3.18 -11.63
CA TYR A 71 -0.73 -2.87 -12.02
C TYR A 71 -0.28 -3.71 -13.22
N LYS A 72 -0.74 -4.97 -13.33
CA LYS A 72 -0.46 -5.81 -14.50
C LYS A 72 -1.24 -5.36 -15.72
N GLU A 73 -2.44 -4.80 -15.52
CA GLU A 73 -3.32 -4.35 -16.60
C GLU A 73 -3.07 -2.89 -17.03
N GLU A 74 -2.16 -2.17 -16.36
CA GLU A 74 -1.89 -0.73 -16.55
C GLU A 74 -3.16 0.15 -16.39
N GLN A 75 -4.14 -0.29 -15.60
CA GLN A 75 -5.41 0.40 -15.40
C GLN A 75 -5.40 1.29 -14.14
N ASN A 76 -6.26 2.31 -14.13
CA ASN A 76 -6.61 3.05 -12.91
C ASN A 76 -7.63 2.24 -12.10
N LEU A 77 -7.36 2.00 -10.82
CA LEU A 77 -8.20 1.18 -9.96
C LEU A 77 -9.22 2.03 -9.18
N GLU A 78 -10.50 1.89 -9.52
CA GLU A 78 -11.60 2.40 -8.70
C GLU A 78 -12.17 1.27 -7.83
N PHE A 79 -12.22 1.47 -6.52
CA PHE A 79 -12.87 0.53 -5.60
C PHE A 79 -14.28 1.04 -5.29
N THR A 80 -15.29 0.25 -5.64
CA THR A 80 -16.65 0.39 -5.11
C THR A 80 -16.87 -0.78 -4.15
N VAL A 81 -17.20 -0.48 -2.90
CA VAL A 81 -17.57 -1.37 -1.80
C VAL A 81 -19.07 -1.26 -1.58
#